data_AF-A0A399I505-F1
#
_entry.id   AF-A0A399I505-F1
#
_cell.length_a   1.000
_cell.length_b   1.000
_cell.length_c   1.000
_cell.angle_alpha   90.00
_cell.angle_beta   90.00
_cell.angle_gamma   90.00
#
_symmetry.space_group_name_H-M   'P 1'
#
loop_
_entity.id
_entity.type
_entity.pdbx_description
1 polymer ?
#
loop_
_entity_poly.entity_id
_entity_poly.type
_entity_poly.pdbx_seq_one_letter_code
_entity_poly.pdbx_strand_id
1 'polypeptide(L)'
;MPQTNELKRYRCFEIFSQSTGVEIREAAKTHEENGRVMERAGRVQLRFFKLTPRTRTDEVTQIRFICEPDEAFGLALMIGQVAASSAPCKEKLSPHKFTAGDRGEETVTTLAVEKWERGGKSGFALTIGRGKDFISVPVPLTKFLFAGEFLRTLATEQCWVERPVKQGAPGLGL
;
A
#
# COMPACT_ATOMS: atom_id res chain seq x y z
N MET A 1 -28.00 -13.25 5.96
CA MET A 1 -27.41 -13.70 4.68
C MET A 1 -26.67 -15.01 4.96
N PRO A 2 -26.95 -16.10 4.23
CA PRO A 2 -26.21 -17.34 4.43
C PRO A 2 -24.75 -17.10 4.08
N GLN A 3 -23.83 -17.44 5.00
CA GLN A 3 -22.41 -17.45 4.69
C GLN A 3 -22.17 -18.61 3.73
N THR A 4 -21.88 -18.31 2.47
CA THR A 4 -21.47 -19.31 1.50
C THR A 4 -20.05 -19.77 1.86
N ASN A 5 -19.81 -21.07 1.96
CA ASN A 5 -18.48 -21.67 2.21
C ASN A 5 -17.55 -21.58 0.98
N GLU A 6 -17.74 -20.58 0.12
CA GLU A 6 -16.99 -20.44 -1.12
C GLU A 6 -15.63 -19.80 -0.84
N LEU A 7 -14.55 -20.54 -1.12
CA LEU A 7 -13.19 -20.03 -0.96
C LEU A 7 -12.83 -19.15 -2.16
N LYS A 8 -12.58 -17.86 -1.90
CA LYS A 8 -12.08 -16.91 -2.91
C LYS A 8 -10.57 -16.75 -2.78
N ARG A 9 -9.87 -16.90 -3.91
CA ARG A 9 -8.43 -16.64 -4.00
C ARG A 9 -8.19 -15.13 -4.09
N TYR A 10 -7.23 -14.63 -3.33
CA TYR A 10 -6.74 -13.25 -3.39
C TYR A 10 -5.23 -13.24 -3.60
N ARG A 11 -4.74 -12.29 -4.39
CA ARG A 11 -3.30 -12.05 -4.53
C ARG A 11 -2.84 -11.20 -3.36
N CYS A 12 -2.09 -11.83 -2.45
CA CYS A 12 -1.61 -11.21 -1.23
C CYS A 12 -0.21 -11.72 -0.89
N PHE A 13 0.64 -10.84 -0.38
CA PHE A 13 1.91 -11.18 0.21
C PHE A 13 2.02 -10.54 1.59
N GLU A 14 2.23 -11.38 2.61
CA GLU A 14 2.37 -10.94 4.00
C GLU A 14 3.79 -11.16 4.49
N ILE A 15 4.34 -10.13 5.12
CA ILE A 15 5.65 -10.18 5.76
C ILE A 15 5.46 -9.92 7.24
N PHE A 16 5.90 -10.88 8.04
CA PHE A 16 5.94 -10.77 9.50
C PHE A 16 7.36 -10.53 9.99
N SER A 17 7.48 -9.61 10.93
CA SER A 17 8.63 -9.40 11.81
C SER A 17 8.24 -9.71 13.25
N GLN A 18 9.13 -9.50 14.22
CA GLN A 18 8.92 -9.92 15.61
C GLN A 18 7.65 -9.32 16.25
N SER A 19 7.38 -8.03 16.00
CA SER A 19 6.24 -7.32 16.61
C SER A 19 5.40 -6.54 15.60
N THR A 20 5.75 -6.59 14.32
CA THR A 20 5.09 -5.84 13.25
C THR A 20 4.97 -6.69 11.99
N GLY A 21 4.07 -6.30 11.09
CA GLY A 21 3.94 -6.91 9.79
C GLY A 21 3.44 -5.93 8.74
N VAL A 22 3.58 -6.33 7.48
CA VAL A 22 3.01 -5.64 6.33
C VAL A 22 2.31 -6.66 5.42
N GLU A 23 1.10 -6.31 5.00
CA GLU A 23 0.32 -7.02 3.98
C GLU A 23 0.33 -6.17 2.70
N ILE A 24 0.70 -6.77 1.57
CA ILE A 24 0.65 -6.17 0.24
C ILE A 24 -0.39 -6.94 -0.57
N ARG A 25 -1.39 -6.25 -1.14
CA ARG A 25 -2.47 -6.89 -1.89
C ARG A 25 -3.11 -6.00 -2.93
N GLU A 26 -3.90 -6.61 -3.79
CA GLU A 26 -4.82 -5.90 -4.68
C GLU A 26 -5.88 -5.09 -3.92
N ALA A 27 -6.23 -3.94 -4.48
CA ALA A 27 -7.31 -3.08 -4.02
C ALA A 27 -7.99 -2.42 -5.22
N ALA A 28 -9.13 -1.79 -4.98
CA ALA A 28 -9.79 -0.95 -5.97
C ALA A 28 -10.31 0.32 -5.30
N LYS A 29 -10.24 1.44 -6.03
CA LYS A 29 -10.91 2.67 -5.65
C LYS A 29 -12.23 2.73 -6.41
N THR A 30 -13.34 2.84 -5.67
CA THR A 30 -14.68 3.02 -6.24
C THR A 30 -15.02 4.49 -6.24
N HIS A 31 -15.51 5.00 -7.36
CA HIS A 31 -16.13 6.31 -7.48
C HIS A 31 -17.63 6.14 -7.70
N GLU A 32 -18.42 6.76 -6.83
CA GLU A 32 -19.89 6.71 -6.88
C GLU A 32 -20.46 8.10 -7.09
N GLU A 33 -21.51 8.19 -7.91
CA GLU A 33 -22.27 9.41 -8.16
C GLU A 33 -23.75 9.07 -8.01
N ASN A 34 -24.47 9.81 -7.17
CA ASN A 34 -25.90 9.59 -6.91
C ASN A 34 -26.23 8.12 -6.54
N GLY A 35 -25.36 7.47 -5.76
CA GLY A 35 -25.52 6.08 -5.33
C GLY A 35 -25.26 5.02 -6.42
N ARG A 36 -24.70 5.41 -7.57
CA ARG A 36 -24.31 4.50 -8.65
C ARG A 36 -22.79 4.48 -8.80
N VAL A 37 -22.23 3.29 -8.95
CA VAL A 37 -20.81 3.12 -9.27
C VAL A 37 -20.55 3.61 -10.69
N MET A 38 -19.80 4.70 -10.81
CA MET A 38 -19.44 5.31 -12.09
C MET A 38 -18.07 4.87 -12.56
N GLU A 39 -17.18 4.52 -11.64
CA GLU A 39 -15.84 4.04 -11.95
C GLU A 39 -15.32 3.12 -10.84
N ARG A 40 -14.58 2.08 -11.23
CA ARG A 40 -13.63 1.40 -10.35
C ARG A 40 -12.27 1.44 -11.00
N ALA A 41 -11.24 1.75 -10.23
CA ALA A 41 -9.87 1.75 -10.73
C ALA A 41 -9.00 0.87 -9.86
N GLY A 42 -8.12 0.10 -10.49
CA GLY A 42 -7.17 -0.77 -9.78
C GLY A 42 -6.22 0.03 -8.89
N ARG A 43 -5.90 -0.52 -7.73
CA ARG A 43 -5.00 0.06 -6.73
C ARG A 43 -4.21 -1.05 -6.04
N VAL A 44 -3.12 -0.65 -5.38
CA VAL A 44 -2.34 -1.58 -4.53
C VAL A 44 -2.42 -1.10 -3.09
N GLN A 45 -2.83 -1.98 -2.17
CA GLN A 45 -2.86 -1.66 -0.75
C GLN A 45 -1.63 -2.23 -0.05
N LEU A 46 -0.99 -1.38 0.75
CA LEU A 46 -0.05 -1.80 1.79
C LEU A 46 -0.67 -1.53 3.16
N ARG A 47 -0.79 -2.56 3.99
CA ARG A 47 -1.30 -2.47 5.35
C ARG A 47 -0.22 -2.88 6.33
N PHE A 48 0.29 -1.92 7.07
CA PHE A 48 1.24 -2.13 8.16
C PHE A 48 0.48 -2.32 9.45
N PHE A 49 0.93 -3.21 10.32
CA PHE A 49 0.27 -3.50 11.58
C PHE A 49 1.25 -3.96 12.67
N LYS A 50 0.84 -3.78 13.93
CA LYS A 50 1.50 -4.35 15.10
C LYS A 50 0.89 -5.70 15.44
N LEU A 51 1.72 -6.67 15.84
CA LEU A 51 1.31 -8.02 16.25
C LEU A 51 0.99 -8.10 17.76
N THR A 52 1.46 -7.13 18.54
CA THR A 52 1.23 -7.10 19.99
C THR A 52 -0.19 -6.62 20.31
N PRO A 53 -0.84 -7.18 21.35
CA PRO A 53 -2.15 -6.75 21.81
C PRO A 53 -2.19 -5.26 22.13
N ARG A 54 -3.35 -4.61 21.93
CA ARG A 54 -3.57 -3.20 22.29
C ARG A 54 -3.24 -2.99 23.76
N THR A 55 -2.25 -2.17 24.03
CA THR A 55 -1.91 -1.78 25.41
C THR A 55 -2.66 -0.53 25.85
N ARG A 56 -3.09 0.31 24.90
CA ARG A 56 -3.84 1.55 25.13
C ARG A 56 -4.93 1.72 24.07
N THR A 57 -6.03 2.35 24.45
CA THR A 57 -7.22 2.54 23.59
C THR A 57 -6.91 3.40 22.36
N ASP A 58 -6.00 4.36 22.50
CA ASP A 58 -5.68 5.36 21.45
C ASP A 58 -4.48 4.97 20.59
N GLU A 59 -3.95 3.75 20.75
CA GLU A 59 -2.76 3.31 20.02
C GLU A 59 -3.11 2.88 18.58
N VAL A 60 -2.47 3.53 17.60
CA VAL A 60 -2.56 3.09 16.21
C VAL A 60 -1.88 1.71 16.08
N THR A 61 -2.71 0.74 15.75
CA THR A 61 -2.32 -0.68 15.58
C THR A 61 -2.12 -1.06 14.12
N GLN A 62 -2.63 -0.26 13.19
CA GLN A 62 -2.44 -0.46 11.76
C GLN A 62 -2.50 0.86 10.99
N ILE A 63 -1.74 0.95 9.90
CA ILE A 63 -1.79 2.06 8.95
C ILE A 63 -1.89 1.47 7.55
N ARG A 64 -2.86 1.95 6.77
CA ARG A 64 -3.04 1.58 5.36
C ARG A 64 -2.56 2.71 4.45
N PHE A 65 -1.88 2.33 3.37
CA PHE A 65 -1.49 3.18 2.27
C PHE A 65 -2.02 2.55 0.98
N ILE A 66 -2.69 3.35 0.14
CA ILE A 66 -3.28 2.89 -1.11
C ILE A 66 -2.49 3.54 -2.24
N CYS A 67 -1.61 2.79 -2.88
CA CYS A 67 -0.84 3.27 -4.01
C CYS A 67 -1.67 3.26 -5.29
N GLU A 68 -1.48 4.29 -6.11
CA GLU A 68 -1.72 4.18 -7.54
C GLU A 68 -0.75 3.16 -8.17
N PRO A 69 -1.08 2.56 -9.33
CA PRO A 69 -0.22 1.56 -9.96
C PRO A 69 1.22 2.05 -10.19
N ASP A 70 1.41 3.29 -10.64
CA ASP A 70 2.71 3.90 -10.86
C ASP A 70 3.48 4.16 -9.55
N GLU A 71 2.80 4.56 -8.46
CA GLU A 71 3.40 4.68 -7.14
C GLU A 71 3.88 3.33 -6.60
N ALA A 72 3.08 2.27 -6.80
CA ALA A 72 3.45 0.91 -6.41
C ALA A 72 4.66 0.41 -7.21
N PHE A 73 4.71 0.71 -8.51
CA PHE A 73 5.87 0.43 -9.35
C PHE A 73 7.10 1.24 -8.91
N GLY A 74 6.94 2.52 -8.59
CA GLY A 74 7.99 3.38 -8.06
C GLY A 74 8.58 2.83 -6.76
N LEU A 75 7.74 2.35 -5.84
CA LEU A 75 8.17 1.69 -4.61
C LEU A 75 8.99 0.42 -4.89
N ALA A 76 8.59 -0.37 -5.89
CA ALA A 76 9.35 -1.54 -6.31
C ALA A 76 10.75 -1.18 -6.82
N LEU A 77 10.88 -0.08 -7.58
CA LEU A 77 12.18 0.42 -8.02
C LEU A 77 13.04 0.90 -6.84
N MET A 78 12.44 1.63 -5.90
CA MET A 78 13.13 2.11 -4.69
C MET A 78 13.65 0.94 -3.84
N ILE A 79 12.89 -0.15 -3.71
CA ILE A 79 13.35 -1.38 -3.05
C ILE A 79 14.63 -1.90 -3.70
N GLY A 80 14.66 -2.01 -5.03
CA GLY A 80 15.84 -2.45 -5.77
C GLY A 80 17.05 -1.52 -5.56
N GLN A 81 16.83 -0.20 -5.60
CA GLN A 81 17.87 0.80 -5.37
C GLN A 81 18.45 0.71 -3.94
N VAL A 82 17.58 0.66 -2.94
CA VAL A 82 17.98 0.53 -1.52
C VAL A 82 18.71 -0.78 -1.27
N ALA A 83 18.27 -1.88 -1.89
CA ALA A 83 18.93 -3.18 -1.79
C ALA A 83 20.36 -3.16 -2.38
N ALA A 84 20.55 -2.46 -3.50
CA ALA A 84 21.83 -2.35 -4.20
C ALA A 84 22.79 -1.33 -3.56
N SER A 85 22.30 -0.43 -2.71
CA SER A 85 23.14 0.59 -2.06
C SER A 85 24.25 -0.03 -1.22
N SER A 86 25.47 0.49 -1.33
CA SER A 86 26.60 0.10 -0.47
C SER A 86 26.54 0.72 0.92
N ALA A 87 25.78 1.81 1.11
CA ALA A 87 25.67 2.55 2.36
C ALA A 87 24.21 2.56 2.91
N PRO A 88 24.00 2.84 4.21
CA PRO A 88 22.68 3.08 4.75
C PRO A 88 21.96 4.22 4.02
N CYS A 89 20.72 4.00 3.61
CA CYS A 89 19.93 4.95 2.84
C CYS A 89 18.44 4.73 3.08
N LYS A 90 17.64 5.76 2.80
CA LYS A 90 16.18 5.74 2.96
C LYS A 90 15.52 6.48 1.82
N GLU A 91 14.71 5.76 1.07
CA GLU A 91 13.91 6.31 -0.02
C GLU A 91 12.45 6.41 0.38
N LYS A 92 11.76 7.45 -0.08
CA LYS A 92 10.37 7.77 0.30
C LYS A 92 9.54 7.98 -0.96
N LEU A 93 8.34 7.42 -0.98
CA LEU A 93 7.32 7.85 -1.94
C LEU A 93 6.84 9.26 -1.62
N SER A 94 6.32 9.94 -2.65
CA SER A 94 5.56 11.18 -2.47
C SER A 94 4.47 10.97 -1.41
N PRO A 95 4.40 11.84 -0.39
CA PRO A 95 3.48 11.63 0.71
C PRO A 95 2.03 11.85 0.27
N HIS A 96 1.12 11.03 0.77
CA HIS A 96 -0.31 11.24 0.60
C HIS A 96 -0.79 12.22 1.66
N LYS A 97 -1.33 13.36 1.21
CA LYS A 97 -1.90 14.40 2.05
C LYS A 97 -3.41 14.28 2.04
N PHE A 98 -4.02 14.20 3.21
CA PHE A 98 -5.47 14.19 3.36
C PHE A 98 -5.89 15.16 4.45
N THR A 99 -6.87 16.00 4.16
CA THR A 99 -7.48 16.89 5.15
C THR A 99 -8.68 16.17 5.75
N ALA A 100 -8.64 15.86 7.04
CA ALA A 100 -9.72 15.15 7.72
C ALA A 100 -10.46 16.07 8.70
N GLY A 101 -11.79 16.13 8.58
CA GLY A 101 -12.70 16.78 9.52
C GLY A 101 -12.86 18.31 9.38
N ASP A 102 -13.84 18.87 10.08
CA ASP A 102 -14.20 20.30 10.07
C ASP A 102 -13.11 21.24 10.59
N ARG A 103 -12.04 20.69 11.22
CA ARG A 103 -10.93 21.46 11.80
C ARG A 103 -9.74 21.66 10.86
N GLY A 104 -9.75 21.08 9.66
CA GLY A 104 -8.75 21.37 8.64
C GLY A 104 -7.33 20.84 8.93
N GLU A 105 -7.15 19.90 9.87
CA GLU A 105 -5.83 19.32 10.14
C GLU A 105 -5.37 18.42 8.97
N GLU A 106 -4.23 18.79 8.37
CA GLU A 106 -3.61 18.02 7.29
C GLU A 106 -2.92 16.77 7.88
N THR A 107 -3.45 15.60 7.54
CA THR A 107 -2.82 14.32 7.85
C THR A 107 -1.93 13.90 6.68
N VAL A 108 -0.63 13.80 6.95
CA VAL A 108 0.37 13.35 5.97
C VAL A 108 0.73 11.89 6.26
N THR A 109 0.55 11.01 5.27
CA THR A 109 1.02 9.62 5.33
C THR A 109 2.26 9.46 4.44
N THR A 110 3.35 8.95 5.00
CA THR A 110 4.62 8.74 4.30
C THR A 110 4.98 7.26 4.29
N LEU A 111 5.21 6.71 3.10
CA LEU A 111 5.69 5.33 2.90
C LEU A 111 7.15 5.38 2.44
N ALA A 112 8.00 4.56 3.05
CA ALA A 112 9.43 4.59 2.80
C ALA A 112 10.07 3.21 2.94
N VAL A 113 11.18 3.02 2.24
CA VAL A 113 12.01 1.82 2.30
C VAL A 113 13.43 2.21 2.66
N GLU A 114 14.08 1.43 3.51
CA GLU A 114 15.40 1.80 4.04
C GLU A 114 16.33 0.61 4.18
N LYS A 115 17.62 0.88 3.97
CA LYS A 115 18.74 0.05 4.40
C LYS A 115 19.35 0.75 5.61
N TRP A 116 19.41 0.06 6.73
CA TRP A 116 19.93 0.60 7.99
C TRP A 116 21.18 -0.16 8.42
N GLU A 117 21.99 0.49 9.23
CA GLU A 117 23.10 -0.12 9.95
C GLU A 117 23.08 0.36 11.40
N ARG A 118 23.14 -0.57 12.35
CA ARG A 118 23.10 -0.27 13.79
C ARG A 118 23.87 -1.33 14.56
N GLY A 119 24.90 -0.91 15.30
CA GLY A 119 25.70 -1.80 16.14
C GLY A 119 26.39 -2.93 15.37
N GLY A 120 26.95 -2.62 14.20
CA GLY A 120 27.64 -3.60 13.33
C GLY A 120 26.71 -4.57 12.59
N LYS A 121 25.39 -4.40 12.72
CA LYS A 121 24.39 -5.16 11.95
C LYS A 121 23.77 -4.25 10.91
N SER A 122 23.45 -4.81 9.74
CA SER A 122 22.67 -4.13 8.72
C SER A 122 21.40 -4.89 8.41
N GLY A 123 20.42 -4.19 7.85
CA GLY A 123 19.16 -4.79 7.45
C GLY A 123 18.32 -3.85 6.61
N PHE A 124 17.13 -4.33 6.26
CA PHE A 124 16.17 -3.59 5.46
C PHE A 124 14.88 -3.40 6.23
N ALA A 125 14.12 -2.36 5.89
CA ALA A 125 12.79 -2.17 6.44
C ALA A 125 11.85 -1.50 5.44
N LEU A 126 10.57 -1.86 5.53
CA LEU A 126 9.47 -1.05 5.02
C LEU A 126 8.91 -0.26 6.18
N THR A 127 8.67 1.03 5.98
CA THR A 127 8.23 1.93 7.05
C THR A 127 7.07 2.81 6.59
N ILE A 128 6.11 3.03 7.49
CA ILE A 128 4.99 3.93 7.26
C ILE A 128 4.83 4.87 8.45
N GLY A 129 4.61 6.15 8.17
CA GLY A 129 4.28 7.16 9.18
C GLY A 129 2.97 7.87 8.84
N ARG A 130 2.18 8.23 9.87
CA ARG A 130 0.99 9.08 9.78
C ARG A 130 0.92 9.97 11.01
N GLY A 131 1.21 11.27 10.83
CA GLY A 131 1.34 12.19 11.98
C GLY A 131 2.41 11.71 12.96
N LYS A 132 2.03 11.47 14.22
CA LYS A 132 2.91 10.95 15.28
C LYS A 132 3.10 9.43 15.24
N ASP A 133 2.24 8.71 14.50
CA ASP A 133 2.23 7.26 14.46
C ASP A 133 3.19 6.74 13.40
N PHE A 134 3.93 5.68 13.75
CA PHE A 134 4.94 5.10 12.88
C PHE A 134 5.02 3.58 13.09
N ILE A 135 5.13 2.84 11.99
CA ILE A 135 5.34 1.39 12.00
C ILE A 135 6.52 1.08 11.06
N SER A 136 7.54 0.40 11.60
CA SER A 136 8.65 -0.16 10.84
C SER A 136 8.55 -1.68 10.84
N VAL A 137 8.75 -2.29 9.67
CA VAL A 137 8.76 -3.74 9.49
C VAL A 137 10.16 -4.13 9.00
N PRO A 138 11.04 -4.57 9.91
CA PRO A 138 12.34 -5.11 9.54
C PRO A 138 12.19 -6.39 8.74
N VAL A 139 12.94 -6.48 7.63
CA VAL A 139 12.87 -7.61 6.70
C VAL A 139 14.27 -8.05 6.24
N PRO A 140 14.48 -9.36 6.01
CA PRO A 140 15.70 -9.85 5.38
C PRO A 140 15.71 -9.51 3.88
N LEU A 141 16.91 -9.46 3.28
CA LEU A 141 17.13 -9.09 1.88
C LEU A 141 16.20 -9.84 0.91
N THR A 142 16.08 -11.16 1.06
CA THR A 142 15.25 -11.99 0.16
C THR A 142 13.78 -11.56 0.17
N LYS A 143 13.20 -11.32 1.36
CA LYS A 143 11.80 -10.86 1.46
C LYS A 143 11.64 -9.43 0.98
N PHE A 144 12.65 -8.59 1.19
CA PHE A 144 12.66 -7.21 0.72
C PHE A 144 12.63 -7.16 -0.82
N LEU A 145 13.53 -7.89 -1.48
CA LEU A 145 13.56 -7.99 -2.94
C LEU A 145 12.29 -8.64 -3.50
N PHE A 146 11.79 -9.71 -2.87
CA PHE A 146 10.54 -10.34 -3.28
C PHE A 146 9.34 -9.39 -3.17
N ALA A 147 9.28 -8.55 -2.13
CA ALA A 147 8.26 -7.52 -2.03
C ALA A 147 8.32 -6.54 -3.21
N GLY A 148 9.52 -6.18 -3.67
CA GLY A 148 9.72 -5.37 -4.87
C GLY A 148 9.15 -6.03 -6.13
N GLU A 149 9.50 -7.29 -6.39
CA GLU A 149 8.98 -8.03 -7.55
C GLU A 149 7.46 -8.24 -7.49
N PHE A 150 6.93 -8.51 -6.29
CA PHE A 150 5.50 -8.66 -6.09
C PHE A 150 4.75 -7.33 -6.30
N LEU A 151 5.28 -6.21 -5.81
CA LEU A 151 4.74 -4.88 -6.05
C LEU A 151 4.75 -4.52 -7.54
N ARG A 152 5.85 -4.83 -8.25
CA ARG A 152 5.94 -4.63 -9.70
C ARG A 152 4.85 -5.39 -10.44
N THR A 153 4.65 -6.66 -10.09
CA THR A 153 3.62 -7.51 -10.68
C THR A 153 2.23 -6.92 -10.42
N LEU A 154 1.89 -6.66 -9.14
CA LEU A 154 0.59 -6.09 -8.79
C LEU A 154 0.35 -4.72 -9.42
N ALA A 155 1.36 -3.85 -9.49
CA ALA A 155 1.26 -2.57 -10.16
C ALA A 155 0.80 -2.74 -11.61
N THR A 156 1.46 -3.61 -12.37
CA THR A 156 1.09 -3.84 -13.78
C THR A 156 -0.30 -4.46 -13.92
N GLU A 157 -0.68 -5.36 -13.02
CA GLU A 157 -1.98 -6.02 -13.05
C GLU A 157 -3.12 -5.10 -12.61
N GLN A 158 -2.83 -4.06 -11.82
CA GLN A 158 -3.81 -3.08 -11.33
C GLN A 158 -3.93 -1.85 -12.25
N CYS A 159 -3.27 -1.85 -13.41
CA CYS A 159 -3.43 -0.86 -14.47
C CYS A 159 -4.75 -1.07 -15.25
N TRP A 160 -5.89 -0.92 -14.57
CA TRP A 160 -7.22 -1.02 -15.19
C TRP A 160 -8.20 -0.02 -14.62
N VAL A 161 -9.22 0.28 -15.42
CA VAL A 161 -10.38 1.10 -15.03
C VAL A 161 -11.64 0.42 -15.58
N GLU A 162 -12.62 0.20 -14.73
CA GLU A 162 -13.97 -0.27 -15.09
C GLU A 162 -14.94 0.92 -15.06
N ARG A 163 -15.73 1.08 -16.12
CA ARG A 163 -16.78 2.11 -16.23
C ARG A 163 -18.05 1.48 -16.81
N PRO A 164 -19.25 1.96 -16.42
CA PRO A 164 -20.49 1.58 -17.08
C PRO A 164 -20.39 1.88 -18.58
N VAL A 165 -20.71 0.88 -19.40
CA VAL A 165 -20.83 1.09 -20.85
C VAL A 165 -22.05 2.00 -21.07
N LYS A 166 -21.83 3.20 -21.63
CA LYS A 166 -22.94 4.04 -22.10
C LYS A 166 -23.61 3.31 -23.27
N GLN A 167 -24.74 2.66 -23.03
CA GLN A 167 -25.60 2.22 -24.13
C GLN A 167 -26.25 3.45 -24.78
N GLY A 168 -25.81 3.79 -26.00
CA GLY A 168 -26.54 4.64 -26.94
C GLY A 168 -26.20 6.14 -26.94
N ALA A 169 -25.41 6.56 -27.93
CA ALA A 169 -25.87 7.64 -28.79
C ALA A 169 -26.34 6.97 -30.10
N PRO A 170 -27.64 6.83 -30.36
CA PRO A 170 -28.10 6.47 -31.69
C PRO A 170 -27.98 7.70 -32.60
N GLY A 171 -27.26 7.56 -33.72
CA GLY A 171 -27.38 8.46 -34.87
C GLY A 171 -26.39 9.61 -34.95
N LEU A 172 -25.24 9.36 -35.57
CA LEU A 172 -24.72 10.26 -36.59
C LEU A 172 -24.72 9.45 -37.89
N GLY A 173 -25.85 9.50 -38.59
CA GLY A 173 -25.94 9.09 -39.97
C GLY A 173 -25.05 10.02 -40.81
N LEU A 174 -24.22 9.41 -41.64
CA LEU A 174 -23.62 10.04 -42.81
C LEU A 174 -24.69 10.27 -43.88
#